data_AF-A0A524G973-F1
#
_entry.id   AF-A0A524G973-F1
#
_cell.length_a   1.000
_cell.length_b   1.000
_cell.length_c   1.000
_cell.angle_alpha   90.00
_cell.angle_beta   90.00
_cell.angle_gamma   90.00
#
_symmetry.space_group_name_H-M   'P 1'
#
loop_
_entity.id
_entity.type
_entity.pdbx_description
1 polymer ?
#
loop_
_entity_poly.entity_id
_entity_poly.type
_entity_poly.pdbx_seq_one_letter_code
_entity_poly.pdbx_strand_id
1 'polypeptide(L)'
;MRIRKWLMKQQWRILQIRGIWGVFYGVFILAGLYVGYVPFFNDMGILGPLTFALTILLVFLIIGYIYDRVFVMWAPSQEVTQERNPYMYVPSPKDHIFWFPLYSTILSVTEELAEKVGADTTAIKETKSYYSKLQALRPEINQDIDEGIRLRQEFISKYPFSNVFDDTKEK
;
A
#
# COMPACT_ATOMS: atom_id res chain seq x y z
N MET A 1 -2.73 36.78 26.83
CA MET A 1 -1.48 36.13 26.34
C MET A 1 -0.99 34.91 27.16
N ARG A 2 -1.39 34.72 28.44
CA ARG A 2 -0.93 33.58 29.29
C ARG A 2 -1.66 32.25 29.04
N ILE A 3 -2.95 32.29 28.67
CA ILE A 3 -3.79 31.08 28.46
C ILE A 3 -3.31 30.25 27.27
N ARG A 4 -2.99 30.87 26.13
CA ARG A 4 -2.47 30.16 24.95
C ARG A 4 -1.16 29.42 25.24
N LYS A 5 -0.24 30.03 25.99
CA LYS A 5 1.02 29.38 26.41
C LYS A 5 0.76 28.22 27.38
N TRP A 6 -0.23 28.35 28.27
CA TRP A 6 -0.62 27.27 29.18
C TRP A 6 -1.27 26.10 28.43
N LEU A 7 -2.18 26.36 27.48
CA LEU A 7 -2.81 25.34 26.64
C LEU A 7 -1.79 24.58 25.80
N MET A 8 -0.82 25.28 25.17
CA MET A 8 0.26 24.62 24.43
C MET A 8 1.10 23.69 25.34
N LYS A 9 1.37 24.09 26.58
CA LYS A 9 2.05 23.21 27.55
C LYS A 9 1.21 21.99 27.92
N GLN A 10 -0.11 22.11 28.07
CA GLN A 10 -0.98 20.96 28.35
C GLN A 10 -1.07 20.02 27.16
N GLN A 11 -1.22 20.54 25.94
CA GLN A 11 -1.24 19.72 24.73
C GLN A 11 0.06 18.92 24.58
N TRP A 12 1.21 19.54 24.87
CA TRP A 12 2.50 18.84 24.83
C TRP A 12 2.59 17.71 25.87
N ARG A 13 2.09 17.94 27.09
CA ARG A 13 2.00 16.90 28.13
C ARG A 13 1.07 15.75 27.73
N ILE A 14 -0.08 16.07 27.15
CA ILE A 14 -1.03 15.07 26.65
C ILE A 14 -0.40 14.23 25.55
N LEU A 15 0.35 14.84 24.63
CA LEU A 15 1.04 14.11 23.56
C LEU A 15 2.09 13.15 24.12
N GLN A 16 2.88 13.58 25.10
CA GLN A 16 3.85 12.72 25.78
C GLN A 16 3.18 11.55 26.51
N ILE A 17 2.13 11.84 27.28
CA ILE A 17 1.35 10.83 28.01
C ILE A 17 0.72 9.84 27.03
N ARG A 18 0.15 10.32 25.91
CA ARG A 18 -0.41 9.44 24.87
C ARG A 18 0.64 8.51 24.26
N GLY A 19 1.85 9.01 24.03
CA GLY A 19 2.98 8.18 23.56
C GLY A 19 3.36 7.09 24.57
N ILE A 20 3.54 7.46 25.84
CA ILE A 20 3.87 6.53 26.92
C ILE A 20 2.78 5.47 27.08
N TRP A 21 1.52 5.88 27.14
CA TRP A 21 0.39 4.95 27.24
C TRP A 21 0.25 4.07 25.99
N GLY A 22 0.53 4.60 24.80
CA GLY A 22 0.52 3.81 23.57
C GLY A 22 1.53 2.67 23.60
N VAL A 23 2.75 2.93 24.06
CA VAL A 23 3.76 1.88 24.27
C VAL A 23 3.31 0.91 25.35
N PHE A 24 2.82 1.41 26.47
CA PHE A 24 2.35 0.57 27.58
C PHE A 24 1.24 -0.38 27.12
N TYR A 25 0.17 0.14 26.51
CA TYR A 25 -0.91 -0.68 25.96
C TYR A 25 -0.42 -1.66 24.89
N GLY A 26 0.50 -1.23 24.02
CA GLY A 26 1.11 -2.12 23.02
C GLY A 26 1.80 -3.32 23.67
N VAL A 27 2.57 -3.10 24.74
CA VAL A 27 3.22 -4.17 25.50
C VAL A 27 2.20 -5.08 26.18
N PHE A 28 1.15 -4.55 26.80
CA PHE A 28 0.11 -5.36 27.42
C PHE A 28 -0.69 -6.20 26.42
N ILE A 29 -1.04 -5.61 25.27
CA ILE A 29 -1.74 -6.33 24.19
C ILE A 29 -0.85 -7.45 23.65
N LEU A 30 0.44 -7.17 23.43
CA LEU A 30 1.39 -8.17 22.97
C LEU A 30 1.59 -9.30 24.00
N ALA A 31 1.69 -8.95 25.28
CA ALA A 31 1.80 -9.93 26.37
C ALA A 31 0.53 -10.80 26.50
N GLY A 32 -0.65 -10.19 26.36
CA GLY A 32 -1.92 -10.91 26.35
C GLY A 32 -2.05 -11.86 25.16
N LEU A 33 -1.67 -11.40 23.96
CA LEU A 33 -1.60 -12.24 22.76
C LEU A 33 -0.61 -13.39 22.92
N TYR A 34 0.55 -13.12 23.52
CA TYR A 34 1.58 -14.11 23.79
C TYR A 34 1.07 -15.24 24.71
N VAL A 35 0.48 -14.89 25.85
CA VAL A 35 -0.03 -15.88 26.81
C VAL A 35 -1.22 -16.66 26.23
N GLY A 36 -2.10 -15.99 25.49
CA GLY A 36 -3.34 -16.58 24.99
C GLY A 36 -3.19 -17.44 23.73
N TYR A 37 -2.29 -17.11 22.82
CA TYR A 37 -2.23 -17.70 21.48
C TYR A 37 -0.96 -18.48 21.17
N VAL A 38 0.09 -18.38 21.98
CA VAL A 38 1.37 -19.03 21.69
C VAL A 38 1.81 -19.98 22.81
N PRO A 39 1.11 -21.12 22.98
CA PRO A 39 1.39 -22.07 24.06
C PRO A 39 2.83 -22.59 24.02
N PHE A 40 3.39 -22.77 22.81
CA PHE A 40 4.76 -23.26 22.61
C PHE A 40 5.83 -22.42 23.33
N PHE A 41 5.76 -21.09 23.26
CA PHE A 41 6.72 -20.24 23.98
C PHE A 41 6.33 -20.07 25.44
N ASN A 42 5.03 -20.09 25.77
CA ASN A 42 4.56 -19.98 27.14
C ASN A 42 5.12 -21.11 28.03
N ASP A 43 5.20 -22.32 27.50
CA ASP A 43 5.75 -23.50 28.19
C ASP A 43 7.25 -23.37 28.52
N MET A 44 7.97 -22.41 27.93
CA MET A 44 9.39 -22.12 28.19
C MET A 44 9.62 -21.20 29.40
N GLY A 45 8.57 -20.79 30.10
CA GLY A 45 8.66 -19.92 31.28
C GLY A 45 9.24 -18.54 30.98
N ILE A 46 10.19 -18.07 31.79
CA ILE A 46 10.78 -16.71 31.68
C ILE A 46 11.54 -16.51 30.35
N LEU A 47 12.06 -17.58 29.74
CA LEU A 47 12.77 -17.51 28.46
C LEU A 47 11.82 -17.41 27.26
N GLY A 48 10.56 -17.77 27.43
CA GLY A 48 9.55 -17.76 26.36
C GLY A 48 9.32 -16.37 25.74
N PRO A 49 9.04 -15.32 26.53
CA PRO A 49 8.82 -13.98 25.99
C PRO A 49 10.06 -13.43 25.25
N LEU A 50 11.26 -13.75 25.75
CA LEU A 50 12.51 -13.29 25.15
C LEU A 50 12.81 -14.00 23.82
N THR A 51 12.59 -15.31 23.76
CA THR A 51 12.75 -16.09 22.52
C THR A 51 11.71 -15.68 21.48
N PHE A 52 10.45 -15.47 21.87
CA PHE A 52 9.41 -14.94 20.98
C PHE A 52 9.75 -13.55 20.44
N ALA A 53 10.19 -12.63 21.30
CA ALA A 53 10.61 -11.30 20.88
C ALA A 53 11.79 -11.36 19.89
N LEU A 54 12.77 -12.23 20.15
CA LEU A 54 13.92 -12.43 19.25
C LEU A 54 13.49 -13.03 17.91
N THR A 55 12.61 -14.03 17.90
CA THR A 55 12.09 -14.63 16.68
C THR A 55 11.34 -13.61 15.84
N ILE A 56 10.45 -12.83 16.45
CA ILE A 56 9.73 -11.75 15.77
C ILE A 56 10.71 -10.71 15.21
N LEU A 57 11.69 -10.29 16.00
CA LEU A 57 12.71 -9.35 15.58
C LEU A 57 13.48 -9.87 14.35
N LEU A 58 13.91 -11.13 14.37
CA LEU A 58 14.62 -11.76 13.26
C LEU A 58 13.73 -11.84 12.01
N VAL A 59 12.45 -12.21 12.15
CA VAL A 59 11.50 -12.22 11.05
C VAL A 59 11.35 -10.81 10.46
N PHE A 60 11.19 -9.78 11.29
CA PHE A 60 11.11 -8.40 10.81
C PHE A 60 12.40 -7.92 10.14
N LEU A 61 13.57 -8.30 10.66
CA LEU A 61 14.85 -7.96 10.03
C LEU A 61 15.01 -8.65 8.67
N ILE A 62 14.58 -9.92 8.54
CA ILE A 62 14.61 -10.65 7.26
C ILE A 62 13.64 -9.99 6.27
N ILE A 63 12.40 -9.72 6.68
CA ILE A 63 11.41 -9.05 5.82
C ILE A 63 11.91 -7.66 5.42
N GLY A 64 12.47 -6.90 6.36
CA GLY A 64 13.04 -5.57 6.11
C GLY A 64 14.22 -5.63 5.14
N TYR A 65 15.09 -6.63 5.28
CA TYR A 65 16.20 -6.86 4.34
C TYR A 65 15.69 -7.20 2.94
N ILE A 66 14.70 -8.09 2.82
CA ILE A 66 14.08 -8.42 1.52
C ILE A 66 13.45 -7.17 0.89
N TYR A 67 12.71 -6.39 1.69
CA TYR A 67 12.08 -5.15 1.25
C TYR A 67 13.09 -4.13 0.73
N ASP A 68 14.17 -3.89 1.47
CA ASP A 68 15.14 -2.82 1.16
C ASP A 68 16.16 -3.25 0.09
N ARG A 69 16.70 -4.47 0.17
CA ARG A 69 17.82 -4.91 -0.68
C ARG A 69 17.42 -5.73 -1.89
N VAL A 70 16.36 -6.54 -1.80
CA VAL A 70 15.92 -7.39 -2.92
C VAL A 70 14.95 -6.63 -3.81
N PHE A 71 13.90 -6.05 -3.22
CA PHE A 71 12.88 -5.38 -4.01
C PHE A 71 13.19 -3.92 -4.32
N VAL A 72 13.93 -3.23 -3.44
CA VAL A 72 14.41 -1.84 -3.67
C VAL A 72 13.25 -0.92 -4.10
N MET A 73 12.05 -1.16 -3.58
CA MET A 73 10.80 -0.64 -4.17
C MET A 73 10.67 0.88 -4.13
N TRP A 74 11.36 1.52 -3.19
CA TRP A 74 11.26 2.95 -2.87
C TRP A 74 12.60 3.66 -2.95
N ALA A 75 13.59 3.06 -3.61
CA ALA A 75 14.86 3.75 -3.80
C ALA A 75 14.66 4.91 -4.78
N PRO A 76 15.17 6.11 -4.48
CA PRO A 76 15.07 7.26 -5.38
C PRO A 76 15.63 6.99 -6.77
N SER A 77 16.66 6.15 -6.88
CA SER A 77 17.23 5.76 -8.18
C SER A 77 16.25 4.96 -9.03
N GLN A 78 15.42 4.11 -8.41
CA GLN A 78 14.40 3.34 -9.12
C GLN A 78 13.29 4.24 -9.63
N GLU A 79 12.85 5.22 -8.82
CA GLU A 79 11.83 6.19 -9.24
C GLU A 79 12.31 7.06 -10.40
N VAL A 80 13.56 7.54 -10.35
CA VAL A 80 14.13 8.31 -11.47
C VAL A 80 14.27 7.46 -12.74
N THR A 81 14.70 6.19 -12.62
CA THR A 81 14.70 5.26 -13.76
C THR A 81 13.29 5.01 -14.27
N GLN A 82 12.30 4.98 -13.37
CA GLN A 82 10.90 4.79 -13.69
C GLN A 82 10.35 5.94 -14.54
N GLU A 83 10.53 7.17 -14.07
CA GLU A 83 10.07 8.39 -14.74
C GLU A 83 10.75 8.63 -16.08
N ARG A 84 12.02 8.25 -16.21
CA ARG A 84 12.81 8.44 -17.43
C ARG A 84 12.59 7.36 -18.48
N ASN A 85 11.93 6.26 -18.16
CA ASN A 85 11.75 5.16 -19.09
C ASN A 85 10.54 5.42 -20.02
N PRO A 86 10.77 5.73 -21.31
CA PRO A 86 9.68 5.98 -22.26
C PRO A 86 8.86 4.71 -22.59
N TYR A 87 9.36 3.53 -22.21
CA TYR A 87 8.71 2.23 -22.45
C TYR A 87 7.97 1.68 -21.24
N MET A 88 7.66 2.52 -20.25
CA MET A 88 6.94 2.06 -19.07
C MET A 88 5.44 1.90 -19.31
N TYR A 89 5.10 0.80 -19.97
CA TYR A 89 3.72 0.39 -20.23
C TYR A 89 3.33 -0.87 -19.45
N VAL A 90 4.30 -1.48 -18.78
CA VAL A 90 4.14 -2.68 -17.97
C VAL A 90 4.41 -2.33 -16.51
N PRO A 91 3.71 -2.95 -15.54
CA PRO A 91 3.83 -2.54 -14.16
C PRO A 91 5.17 -2.93 -13.53
N SER A 92 5.59 -2.15 -12.55
CA SER A 92 6.78 -2.41 -11.76
C SER A 92 6.48 -3.36 -10.59
N PRO A 93 7.50 -3.96 -9.93
CA PRO A 93 7.28 -4.84 -8.79
C PRO A 93 6.47 -4.21 -7.65
N LYS A 94 6.65 -2.90 -7.40
CA LYS A 94 5.84 -2.16 -6.42
C LYS A 94 4.37 -2.10 -6.81
N ASP A 95 4.07 -2.04 -8.12
CA ASP A 95 2.71 -1.99 -8.61
C ASP A 95 2.00 -3.32 -8.35
N HIS A 96 2.65 -4.45 -8.65
CA HIS A 96 2.11 -5.79 -8.36
C HIS A 96 1.90 -6.06 -6.88
N ILE A 97 2.82 -5.62 -6.02
CA ILE A 97 2.81 -5.98 -4.60
C ILE A 97 1.91 -5.05 -3.78
N PHE A 98 1.91 -3.74 -4.08
CA PHE A 98 1.20 -2.76 -3.27
C PHE A 98 0.00 -2.15 -4.00
N TRP A 99 0.21 -1.63 -5.21
CA TRP A 99 -0.80 -0.76 -5.84
C TRP A 99 -1.97 -1.53 -6.42
N PHE A 100 -1.78 -2.62 -7.18
CA PHE A 100 -2.89 -3.39 -7.72
C PHE A 100 -3.78 -4.03 -6.64
N PRO A 101 -3.24 -4.65 -5.57
CA PRO A 101 -4.08 -5.14 -4.47
C PRO A 101 -4.89 -4.04 -3.80
N LEU A 102 -4.28 -2.86 -3.60
CA LEU A 102 -4.97 -1.71 -3.02
C LEU A 102 -6.09 -1.21 -3.95
N TYR A 103 -5.81 -0.96 -5.22
CA TYR A 103 -6.79 -0.46 -6.19
C TYR A 103 -7.92 -1.46 -6.43
N SER A 104 -7.62 -2.76 -6.55
CA SER A 104 -8.64 -3.80 -6.71
C SER A 104 -9.57 -3.88 -5.48
N THR A 105 -9.03 -3.70 -4.28
CA THR A 105 -9.82 -3.65 -3.04
C THR A 105 -10.73 -2.42 -3.03
N ILE A 106 -10.19 -1.24 -3.32
CA ILE A 106 -10.96 0.01 -3.39
C ILE A 106 -12.08 -0.11 -4.43
N LEU A 107 -11.78 -0.62 -5.63
CA LEU A 107 -12.76 -0.81 -6.70
C LEU A 107 -13.85 -1.81 -6.30
N SER A 108 -13.50 -2.89 -5.62
CA SER A 108 -14.47 -3.90 -5.18
C SER A 108 -15.39 -3.36 -4.07
N VAL A 109 -14.86 -2.58 -3.12
CA VAL A 109 -15.67 -1.91 -2.09
C VAL A 109 -16.58 -0.86 -2.73
N THR A 110 -16.06 -0.08 -3.68
CA THR A 110 -16.83 0.94 -4.39
C THR A 110 -17.95 0.31 -5.23
N GLU A 111 -17.67 -0.82 -5.89
CA GLU A 111 -18.65 -1.63 -6.62
C GLU A 111 -19.79 -2.06 -5.70
N GLU A 112 -19.49 -2.69 -4.57
CA GLU A 112 -20.50 -3.16 -3.62
C GLU A 112 -21.36 -2.01 -3.05
N LEU A 113 -20.74 -0.87 -2.75
CA LEU A 113 -21.46 0.32 -2.28
C LEU A 113 -22.36 0.92 -3.36
N ALA A 114 -21.87 1.01 -4.60
CA ALA A 114 -22.63 1.52 -5.73
C ALA A 114 -23.84 0.65 -6.04
N GLU A 115 -23.70 -0.69 -5.97
CA GLU A 115 -24.83 -1.63 -6.15
C GLU A 115 -25.88 -1.45 -5.05
N LYS A 116 -25.48 -1.25 -3.79
CA LYS A 116 -26.41 -1.00 -2.68
C LYS A 116 -27.20 0.30 -2.83
N VAL A 117 -26.61 1.32 -3.47
CA VAL A 117 -27.23 2.63 -3.70
C VAL A 117 -28.01 2.66 -5.03
N GLY A 118 -27.92 1.60 -5.85
CA GLY A 118 -28.57 1.54 -7.16
C GLY A 118 -27.90 2.43 -8.21
N ALA A 119 -26.62 2.75 -8.04
CA ALA A 119 -25.84 3.54 -8.98
C ALA A 119 -25.32 2.67 -10.15
N ASP A 120 -25.00 3.30 -11.28
CA ASP A 120 -24.37 2.62 -12.41
C ASP A 120 -22.95 2.12 -12.03
N THR A 121 -22.71 0.82 -12.21
CA THR A 121 -21.44 0.15 -11.89
C THR A 121 -20.60 -0.19 -13.12
N THR A 122 -21.07 0.16 -14.32
CA THR A 122 -20.42 -0.19 -15.58
C THR A 122 -18.97 0.30 -15.62
N ALA A 123 -18.74 1.57 -15.27
CA ALA A 123 -17.40 2.15 -15.24
C ALA A 123 -16.45 1.45 -14.23
N ILE A 124 -16.97 1.02 -13.08
CA ILE A 124 -16.19 0.34 -12.04
C ILE A 124 -15.77 -1.05 -12.52
N LYS A 125 -16.70 -1.80 -13.10
CA LYS A 125 -16.46 -3.15 -13.65
C LYS A 125 -15.45 -3.13 -14.79
N GLU A 126 -15.56 -2.15 -15.68
CA GLU A 126 -14.60 -1.98 -16.77
C GLU A 126 -13.21 -1.58 -16.28
N THR A 127 -13.14 -0.66 -15.32
CA THR A 127 -11.88 -0.25 -14.69
C THR A 127 -11.21 -1.44 -14.00
N LYS A 128 -11.97 -2.24 -13.25
CA LYS A 128 -11.49 -3.47 -12.59
C LYS A 128 -10.94 -4.48 -13.61
N SER A 129 -11.63 -4.68 -14.73
CA SER A 129 -11.16 -5.52 -15.83
C SER A 129 -9.86 -5.00 -16.45
N TYR A 130 -9.75 -3.69 -16.69
CA TYR A 130 -8.53 -3.05 -17.18
C TYR A 130 -7.34 -3.27 -16.23
N TYR A 131 -7.49 -2.98 -14.94
CA TYR A 131 -6.45 -3.19 -13.94
C TYR A 131 -6.05 -4.66 -13.82
N SER A 132 -7.00 -5.59 -13.91
CA SER A 132 -6.71 -7.03 -13.88
C SER A 132 -5.88 -7.49 -15.08
N LYS A 133 -6.15 -6.95 -16.28
CA LYS A 133 -5.37 -7.26 -17.49
C LYS A 133 -3.96 -6.69 -17.40
N LEU A 134 -3.83 -5.45 -16.94
CA LEU A 134 -2.53 -4.80 -16.69
C LEU A 134 -1.68 -5.55 -15.67
N GLN A 135 -2.28 -6.02 -14.57
CA GLN A 135 -1.58 -6.76 -13.54
C GLN A 135 -0.99 -8.09 -14.04
N ALA A 136 -1.57 -8.68 -15.09
CA ALA A 136 -1.07 -9.94 -15.66
C ALA A 136 0.19 -9.74 -16.51
N LEU A 137 0.46 -8.51 -16.98
CA LEU A 137 1.58 -8.18 -17.84
C LEU A 137 2.90 -8.20 -17.07
N ARG A 138 3.96 -8.62 -17.76
CA ARG A 138 5.30 -8.80 -17.19
C ARG A 138 6.36 -8.09 -18.01
N PRO A 139 7.25 -7.30 -17.37
CA PRO A 139 8.24 -6.51 -18.11
C PRO A 139 9.28 -7.38 -18.82
N GLU A 140 9.42 -8.65 -18.45
CA GLU A 140 10.33 -9.60 -19.08
C GLU A 140 9.84 -10.08 -20.46
N ILE A 141 8.56 -9.86 -20.80
CA ILE A 141 7.94 -10.33 -22.04
C ILE A 141 7.71 -9.13 -22.97
N ASN A 142 8.45 -9.06 -24.08
CA ASN A 142 8.33 -7.93 -25.02
C ASN A 142 6.91 -7.74 -25.59
N GLN A 143 6.17 -8.83 -25.81
CA GLN A 143 4.78 -8.78 -26.31
C GLN A 143 3.83 -8.11 -25.31
N ASP A 144 4.12 -8.23 -24.01
CA ASP A 144 3.31 -7.61 -22.96
C ASP A 144 3.47 -6.10 -22.94
N ILE A 145 4.58 -5.57 -23.45
CA ILE A 145 4.80 -4.13 -23.61
C ILE A 145 3.82 -3.57 -24.66
N ASP A 146 3.73 -4.21 -25.82
CA ASP A 146 2.80 -3.81 -26.89
C ASP A 146 1.34 -3.94 -26.43
N GLU A 147 1.02 -5.02 -25.71
CA GLU A 147 -0.31 -5.21 -25.13
C GLU A 147 -0.63 -4.16 -24.06
N GLY A 148 0.34 -3.79 -23.22
CA GLY A 148 0.21 -2.71 -22.24
C GLY A 148 -0.08 -1.35 -22.89
N ILE A 149 0.61 -1.04 -24.00
CA ILE A 149 0.34 0.16 -24.81
C ILE A 149 -1.10 0.14 -25.32
N ARG A 150 -1.51 -0.99 -25.91
CA ARG A 150 -2.85 -1.18 -26.48
C ARG A 150 -3.95 -1.02 -25.44
N LEU A 151 -3.83 -1.70 -24.30
CA LEU A 151 -4.79 -1.62 -23.19
C LEU A 151 -4.92 -0.19 -22.67
N ARG A 152 -3.80 0.53 -22.52
CA ARG A 152 -3.80 1.91 -22.04
C ARG A 152 -4.48 2.85 -23.04
N GLN A 153 -4.19 2.71 -24.33
CA GLN A 153 -4.83 3.51 -25.37
C GLN A 153 -6.34 3.24 -25.45
N GLU A 154 -6.74 1.96 -25.40
CA GLU A 154 -8.15 1.55 -25.40
C GLU A 154 -8.88 2.16 -24.18
N PHE A 155 -8.29 2.06 -22.99
CA PHE A 155 -8.88 2.62 -21.77
C PHE A 155 -8.97 4.16 -21.81
N ILE A 156 -7.90 4.86 -22.21
CA ILE A 156 -7.89 6.33 -22.34
C ILE A 156 -8.91 6.80 -23.38
N SER A 157 -9.07 6.08 -24.49
CA SER A 157 -10.03 6.44 -25.53
C SER A 157 -11.48 6.37 -25.03
N LYS A 158 -11.77 5.46 -24.10
CA LYS A 158 -13.11 5.23 -23.55
C LYS A 158 -13.43 6.10 -22.34
N TYR A 159 -12.43 6.42 -21.53
CA TYR A 159 -12.57 7.21 -20.30
C TYR A 159 -11.69 8.48 -20.36
N PRO A 160 -12.01 9.42 -21.26
CA PRO A 160 -11.17 10.58 -21.49
C PRO A 160 -11.20 11.52 -20.28
N PHE A 161 -10.11 11.54 -19.54
CA PHE A 161 -9.62 12.79 -18.94
C PHE A 161 -8.93 13.68 -20.01
N SER A 162 -9.14 13.40 -21.32
CA SER A 162 -8.37 13.96 -22.44
C SER A 162 -8.69 15.42 -22.79
N ASN A 163 -9.81 15.99 -22.35
CA ASN A 163 -10.11 17.40 -22.67
C ASN A 163 -9.22 18.41 -21.92
N VAL A 164 -8.33 17.96 -21.03
CA VAL A 164 -7.38 18.83 -20.31
C VAL A 164 -6.03 18.93 -21.03
N PHE A 165 -5.73 18.03 -21.97
CA PHE A 165 -4.42 17.97 -22.67
C PHE A 165 -4.56 17.94 -24.20
N ASP A 166 -5.75 18.21 -24.74
CA ASP A 166 -6.03 18.26 -26.17
C ASP A 166 -5.81 19.70 -26.69
N ASP A 167 -4.54 20.12 -26.77
CA ASP A 167 -4.12 21.39 -27.41
C ASP A 167 -4.43 21.42 -28.92
N THR A 168 -4.92 20.31 -29.50
CA THR A 168 -5.30 20.20 -30.90
C THR A 168 -6.73 20.63 -31.20
N LYS A 169 -7.54 20.98 -30.19
CA LYS A 169 -8.91 21.49 -30.38
C LYS A 169 -9.06 23.02 -30.36
N GLU A 170 -7.98 23.77 -30.13
CA GLU A 170 -7.95 25.22 -30.38
C GLU A 170 -7.38 25.51 -31.78
N LYS A 171 -8.14 25.21 -32.82
CA LYS A 171 -8.03 25.85 -34.15
C LYS A 171 -9.39 25.96 -34.83
#